data_AF-A0A1Q5DVK9-F1
#
_entry.id   AF-A0A1Q5DVK9-F1
#
_cell.length_a   1.000
_cell.length_b   1.000
_cell.length_c   1.000
_cell.angle_alpha   90.00
_cell.angle_beta   90.00
_cell.angle_gamma   90.00
#
_symmetry.space_group_name_H-M   'P 1'
#
loop_
_entity.id
_entity.type
_entity.pdbx_description
1 polymer ?
#
loop_
_entity_poly.entity_id
_entity_poly.type
_entity_poly.pdbx_seq_one_letter_code
_entity_poly.pdbx_strand_id
1 'polypeptide(L)'
;MDTRLTRTLASATFVLAVLGGLAFVGTAVTHLLDDGAVCVRTGFWANASLDGLPLGGGVEASSSTARLCQAAPSAGQRAADLGAGLPWLLFGSLALLLFSRLLKAVLLLGPFTDAAARRLRVLGWFVALGTPLTGLVAGWSQSWLVGSMAPLAGSGPTVSGPLGLVLAGLAAVVMGSIMREGVRMREDLEGTI
;
A
#
# COMPACT_ATOMS: atom_id res chain seq x y z
N MET A 1 -21.75 -1.60 -21.87
CA MET A 1 -20.62 -2.06 -21.03
C MET A 1 -20.18 -3.42 -21.52
N ASP A 2 -18.89 -3.60 -21.76
CA ASP A 2 -18.35 -4.87 -22.24
C ASP A 2 -18.26 -5.88 -21.08
N THR A 3 -19.27 -6.73 -20.97
CA THR A 3 -19.45 -7.68 -19.85
C THR A 3 -18.33 -8.72 -19.79
N ARG A 4 -17.66 -8.99 -20.92
CA ARG A 4 -16.48 -9.86 -20.99
C ARG A 4 -15.25 -9.22 -20.34
N LEU A 5 -15.01 -7.93 -20.61
CA LEU A 5 -13.87 -7.20 -20.05
C LEU A 5 -14.02 -7.03 -18.53
N THR A 6 -15.20 -6.65 -18.06
CA THR A 6 -15.47 -6.52 -16.62
C THR A 6 -15.36 -7.86 -15.88
N ARG A 7 -15.80 -8.97 -16.49
CA ARG A 7 -15.63 -10.32 -15.93
C ARG A 7 -14.17 -10.74 -15.84
N THR A 8 -13.39 -10.54 -16.89
CA THR A 8 -11.95 -10.87 -16.90
C THR A 8 -11.17 -10.02 -15.91
N LEU A 9 -11.51 -8.73 -15.77
CA LEU A 9 -10.92 -7.84 -14.78
C LEU A 9 -11.26 -8.31 -13.34
N ALA A 10 -12.50 -8.71 -13.09
CA ALA A 10 -12.94 -9.19 -11.77
C ALA A 10 -12.22 -10.48 -11.35
N SER A 11 -12.02 -11.42 -12.29
CA SER A 11 -11.26 -12.64 -12.02
C SER A 11 -9.77 -12.37 -11.86
N ALA A 12 -9.17 -11.54 -12.70
CA ALA A 12 -7.75 -11.21 -12.62
C ALA A 12 -7.41 -10.50 -11.30
N THR A 13 -8.23 -9.53 -10.89
CA THR A 13 -8.06 -8.82 -9.61
C THR A 13 -8.26 -9.74 -8.41
N PHE A 14 -9.19 -10.69 -8.48
CA PHE A 14 -9.33 -11.71 -7.44
C PHE A 14 -8.12 -12.62 -7.34
N VAL A 15 -7.62 -13.14 -8.46
CA VAL A 15 -6.43 -14.00 -8.49
C VAL A 15 -5.22 -13.24 -7.93
N LEU A 16 -5.01 -11.98 -8.34
CA LEU A 16 -3.95 -11.14 -7.80
C LEU A 16 -4.10 -10.88 -6.30
N ALA A 17 -5.33 -10.68 -5.81
CA ALA A 17 -5.58 -10.53 -4.37
C ALA A 17 -5.20 -11.80 -3.58
N VAL A 18 -5.54 -12.98 -4.11
CA VAL A 18 -5.19 -14.27 -3.50
C VAL A 18 -3.69 -14.49 -3.52
N LEU A 19 -3.03 -14.24 -4.66
CA LEU A 19 -1.58 -14.36 -4.79
C LEU A 19 -0.85 -13.38 -3.86
N GLY A 20 -1.33 -12.14 -3.76
CA GLY A 20 -0.79 -11.15 -2.82
C GLY A 20 -0.97 -11.57 -1.37
N GLY A 21 -2.13 -12.13 -1.01
CA GLY A 21 -2.37 -12.67 0.33
C GLY A 21 -1.49 -13.89 0.65
N LEU A 22 -1.30 -14.79 -0.31
CA LEU A 22 -0.38 -15.92 -0.17
C LEU A 22 1.08 -15.45 -0.04
N ALA A 23 1.49 -14.47 -0.84
CA ALA A 23 2.81 -13.86 -0.73
C ALA A 23 3.00 -13.19 0.63
N PHE A 24 1.99 -12.49 1.16
CA PHE A 24 2.02 -11.93 2.51
C PHE A 24 2.26 -13.01 3.58
N VAL A 25 1.48 -14.09 3.56
CA VAL A 25 1.64 -15.19 4.53
C VAL A 25 2.99 -15.88 4.35
N GLY A 26 3.38 -16.16 3.11
CA GLY A 26 4.66 -16.78 2.77
C GLY A 26 5.83 -15.96 3.30
N THR A 27 5.89 -14.67 2.96
CA THR A 27 6.95 -13.75 3.43
C THR A 27 6.96 -13.64 4.94
N ALA A 28 5.79 -13.55 5.59
CA ALA A 28 5.72 -13.47 7.05
C ALA A 28 6.31 -14.73 7.71
N VAL A 29 5.91 -15.92 7.23
CA VAL A 29 6.38 -17.20 7.76
C VAL A 29 7.86 -17.41 7.48
N THR A 30 8.33 -17.14 6.26
CA THR A 30 9.75 -17.31 5.92
C THR A 30 10.64 -16.38 6.73
N HIS A 31 10.26 -15.10 6.90
CA HIS A 31 11.05 -14.16 7.72
C HIS A 31 11.04 -14.48 9.21
N LEU A 32 9.98 -15.10 9.72
CA LEU A 32 9.93 -15.58 11.11
C LEU A 32 10.85 -16.78 11.34
N LEU A 33 11.02 -17.63 10.32
CA LEU A 33 11.84 -18.84 10.38
C LEU A 33 13.29 -18.61 9.91
N ASP A 34 13.56 -17.51 9.22
CA ASP A 34 14.89 -17.17 8.73
C ASP A 34 15.74 -16.52 9.82
N ASP A 35 16.97 -17.00 9.96
CA ASP A 35 18.01 -16.44 10.82
C ASP A 35 18.97 -15.51 10.08
N GLY A 36 18.65 -15.21 8.82
CA GLY A 36 19.41 -14.32 7.95
C GLY A 36 19.62 -12.90 8.49
N ALA A 37 20.62 -12.23 7.91
CA ALA A 37 20.93 -10.85 8.23
C ALA A 37 19.81 -9.91 7.80
N VAL A 38 19.41 -8.99 8.69
CA VAL A 38 18.44 -7.94 8.36
C VAL A 38 19.20 -6.73 7.84
N CYS A 39 18.81 -6.24 6.66
CA CYS A 39 19.43 -5.07 6.03
C CYS A 39 18.42 -3.95 5.80
N VAL A 40 18.74 -2.76 6.29
CA VAL A 40 17.94 -1.55 6.07
C VAL A 40 18.70 -0.54 5.22
N ARG A 41 18.00 0.16 4.33
CA ARG A 41 18.55 1.30 3.59
C ARG A 41 18.17 2.59 4.30
N THR A 42 19.14 3.47 4.49
CA THR A 42 18.94 4.77 5.13
C THR A 42 19.37 5.88 4.18
N GLY A 43 18.63 6.99 4.21
CA GLY A 43 19.00 8.22 3.54
C GLY A 43 19.86 9.14 4.41
N PHE A 44 20.40 8.65 5.52
CA PHE A 44 21.16 9.48 6.46
C PHE A 44 22.37 10.16 5.78
N TRP A 45 23.01 9.45 4.85
CA TRP A 45 24.10 9.97 4.05
C TRP A 45 23.63 10.59 2.73
N ALA A 46 22.34 10.92 2.59
CA ALA A 46 21.86 11.58 1.38
C ALA A 46 22.60 12.91 1.21
N ASN A 47 23.31 13.03 0.09
CA ASN A 47 24.18 14.16 -0.25
C ASN A 47 25.50 14.22 0.52
N ALA A 48 25.95 13.11 1.13
CA ALA A 48 27.32 13.02 1.61
C ALA A 48 28.29 13.09 0.41
N SER A 49 29.26 14.00 0.45
CA SER A 49 30.35 14.04 -0.54
C SER A 49 31.21 12.80 -0.35
N LEU A 50 31.50 12.12 -1.46
CA LEU A 50 32.45 11.01 -1.48
C LEU A 50 33.84 11.58 -1.83
N ASP A 51 34.38 12.39 -0.93
CA ASP A 51 35.70 12.98 -1.10
C ASP A 51 36.77 11.88 -1.00
N GLY A 52 37.64 11.77 -2.00
CA GLY A 52 38.74 10.79 -2.04
C GLY A 52 38.54 9.59 -2.98
N LEU A 53 37.43 9.53 -3.73
CA LEU A 53 37.33 8.61 -4.88
C LEU A 53 38.10 9.16 -6.08
N PRO A 54 38.79 8.32 -6.87
CA PRO A 54 39.41 8.74 -8.12
C PRO A 54 38.30 9.02 -9.15
N LEU A 55 37.82 10.26 -9.16
CA LEU A 55 36.81 10.75 -10.09
C LEU A 55 37.48 11.49 -11.26
N GLY A 56 36.91 11.37 -12.45
CA GLY A 56 37.33 12.17 -13.60
C GLY A 56 37.07 13.67 -13.35
N GLY A 57 37.87 14.54 -13.98
CA GLY A 57 37.67 15.99 -13.86
C GLY A 57 36.25 16.41 -14.23
N GLY A 58 35.58 17.14 -13.33
CA GLY A 58 34.19 17.59 -13.51
C GLY A 58 33.12 16.58 -13.07
N VAL A 59 33.50 15.45 -12.47
CA VAL A 59 32.56 14.46 -11.93
C VAL A 59 32.40 14.67 -10.42
N GLU A 60 31.20 15.01 -9.99
CA GLU A 60 30.80 14.99 -8.58
C GLU A 60 30.22 13.61 -8.24
N ALA A 61 30.70 13.00 -7.17
CA ALA A 61 30.10 11.78 -6.62
C ALA A 61 29.48 12.08 -5.26
N SER A 62 28.19 11.82 -5.14
CA SER A 62 27.47 11.83 -3.87
C SER A 62 26.92 10.43 -3.57
N SER A 63 26.90 10.06 -2.31
CA SER A 63 26.13 8.90 -1.87
C SER A 63 24.70 9.35 -1.58
N SER A 64 23.72 8.57 -2.02
CA SER A 64 22.29 8.84 -1.77
C SER A 64 21.68 7.86 -0.77
N THR A 65 22.32 6.71 -0.54
CA THR A 65 21.81 5.66 0.35
C THR A 65 22.95 4.90 1.03
N ALA A 66 22.81 4.64 2.33
CA ALA A 66 23.65 3.68 3.05
C ALA A 66 22.84 2.44 3.38
N ARG A 67 23.47 1.26 3.31
CA ARG A 67 22.84 -0.01 3.69
C ARG A 67 23.49 -0.49 4.98
N LEU A 68 22.70 -0.61 6.04
CA LEU A 68 23.12 -1.17 7.32
C LEU A 68 22.60 -2.60 7.39
N CYS A 69 23.49 -3.57 7.62
CA CYS A 69 23.13 -4.98 7.75
C CYS A 69 23.57 -5.50 9.11
N GLN A 70 22.67 -6.17 9.82
CA GLN A 70 22.97 -6.82 11.10
C GLN A 70 22.90 -8.33 10.94
N ALA A 71 24.02 -9.01 11.17
CA ALA A 71 24.17 -10.46 10.98
C ALA A 71 23.39 -11.30 12.01
N ALA A 72 23.22 -10.79 13.24
CA ALA A 72 22.44 -11.42 14.30
C ALA A 72 21.37 -10.43 14.79
N PRO A 73 20.27 -10.24 14.04
CA PRO A 73 19.23 -9.29 14.40
C PRO A 73 18.41 -9.78 15.59
N SER A 74 18.05 -8.87 16.49
CA SER A 74 17.12 -9.17 17.58
C SER A 74 15.69 -9.44 17.07
N ALA A 75 14.86 -10.10 17.87
CA ALA A 75 13.46 -10.37 17.50
C ALA A 75 12.68 -9.08 17.15
N GLY A 76 12.95 -7.97 17.86
CA GLY A 76 12.36 -6.66 17.56
C GLY A 76 12.80 -6.10 16.20
N GLN A 77 14.08 -6.26 15.83
CA GLN A 77 14.59 -5.84 14.52
C GLN A 77 13.99 -6.66 13.37
N ARG A 78 13.78 -7.97 13.57
CA ARG A 78 13.07 -8.81 12.59
C ARG A 78 11.62 -8.36 12.41
N ALA A 79 10.91 -8.09 13.52
CA ALA A 79 9.54 -7.61 13.46
C ALA A 79 9.42 -6.24 12.77
N ALA A 80 10.38 -5.34 13.00
CA ALA A 80 10.40 -4.02 12.37
C ALA A 80 10.77 -4.07 10.88
N ASP A 81 11.62 -5.01 10.46
CA ASP A 81 11.89 -5.27 9.04
C ASP A 81 10.62 -5.74 8.32
N LEU A 82 9.88 -6.69 8.91
CA LEU A 82 8.57 -7.11 8.42
C LEU A 82 7.59 -5.93 8.37
N GLY A 83 7.57 -5.09 9.41
CA GLY A 83 6.72 -3.90 9.48
C GLY A 83 6.94 -2.91 8.34
N ALA A 84 8.08 -2.93 7.65
CA ALA A 84 8.38 -2.03 6.54
C ALA A 84 7.68 -2.42 5.22
N GLY A 85 7.66 -3.72 4.90
CA GLY A 85 7.19 -4.20 3.59
C GLY A 85 5.84 -4.93 3.65
N LEU A 86 5.59 -5.69 4.72
CA LEU A 86 4.44 -6.56 4.85
C LEU A 86 3.09 -5.80 4.88
N PRO A 87 2.98 -4.61 5.53
CA PRO A 87 1.73 -3.85 5.52
C PRO A 87 1.26 -3.44 4.13
N TRP A 88 2.18 -3.08 3.23
CA TRP A 88 1.85 -2.70 1.84
C TRP A 88 1.30 -3.87 1.03
N LEU A 89 1.86 -5.07 1.20
CA LEU A 89 1.35 -6.29 0.57
C LEU A 89 -0.07 -6.62 1.03
N LEU A 90 -0.31 -6.54 2.34
CA LEU A 90 -1.63 -6.78 2.91
C LEU A 90 -2.65 -5.76 2.42
N PHE A 91 -2.29 -4.47 2.47
CA PHE A 91 -3.13 -3.38 2.00
C PHE A 91 -3.49 -3.55 0.52
N GLY A 92 -2.52 -3.83 -0.34
CA GLY A 92 -2.75 -4.06 -1.77
C GLY A 92 -3.67 -5.26 -2.04
N SER A 93 -3.46 -6.37 -1.31
CA SER A 93 -4.27 -7.58 -1.44
C SER A 93 -5.73 -7.34 -1.05
N LEU A 94 -5.96 -6.62 0.07
CA LEU A 94 -7.30 -6.26 0.52
C LEU A 94 -7.98 -5.26 -0.43
N ALA A 95 -7.24 -4.26 -0.94
CA ALA A 95 -7.76 -3.32 -1.92
C ALA A 95 -8.24 -4.04 -3.20
N LEU A 96 -7.43 -4.96 -3.72
CA LEU A 96 -7.78 -5.79 -4.88
C LEU A 96 -8.99 -6.69 -4.62
N LEU A 97 -9.08 -7.28 -3.43
CA LEU A 97 -10.22 -8.10 -3.04
C LEU A 97 -11.52 -7.27 -2.99
N LEU A 98 -11.47 -6.08 -2.38
CA LEU A 98 -12.61 -5.17 -2.32
C LEU A 98 -13.01 -4.69 -3.72
N PHE A 99 -12.04 -4.39 -4.58
CA PHE A 99 -12.28 -4.01 -5.96
C PHE A 99 -12.90 -5.15 -6.79
N SER A 100 -12.41 -6.38 -6.65
CA SER A 100 -13.02 -7.57 -7.26
C SER A 100 -14.48 -7.75 -6.82
N ARG A 101 -14.76 -7.56 -5.52
CA ARG A 101 -16.14 -7.61 -4.99
C ARG A 101 -17.04 -6.51 -5.55
N LEU A 102 -16.50 -5.31 -5.76
CA LEU A 102 -17.22 -4.23 -6.44
C LEU A 102 -17.53 -4.61 -7.89
N LEU A 103 -16.56 -5.09 -8.65
CA LEU A 103 -16.79 -5.51 -10.05
C LEU A 103 -17.82 -6.62 -10.15
N LYS A 104 -17.76 -7.61 -9.25
CA LYS A 104 -18.74 -8.70 -9.17
C LYS A 104 -20.15 -8.16 -8.86
N ALA A 105 -20.27 -7.15 -8.00
CA ALA A 105 -21.54 -6.47 -7.75
C ALA A 105 -22.11 -5.83 -9.01
N VAL A 106 -21.27 -5.09 -9.72
CA VAL A 106 -21.63 -4.37 -10.95
C VAL A 106 -22.05 -5.35 -12.04
N LEU A 107 -21.41 -6.52 -12.13
CA LEU A 107 -21.77 -7.57 -13.09
C LEU A 107 -23.11 -8.24 -12.77
N LEU A 108 -23.43 -8.44 -11.50
CA LEU A 108 -24.62 -9.18 -11.08
C LEU A 108 -25.87 -8.29 -10.97
N LEU A 109 -25.70 -7.06 -10.48
CA LEU A 109 -26.81 -6.15 -10.15
C LEU A 109 -26.85 -4.92 -11.07
N GLY A 110 -25.79 -4.67 -11.82
CA GLY A 110 -25.62 -3.44 -12.60
C GLY A 110 -24.85 -2.35 -11.84
N PRO A 111 -24.32 -1.34 -12.58
CA PRO A 111 -23.48 -0.28 -12.02
C PRO A 111 -24.26 0.69 -11.13
N PHE A 112 -25.50 1.02 -11.47
CA PHE A 112 -26.32 2.01 -10.75
C PHE A 112 -27.25 1.32 -9.75
N THR A 113 -26.66 0.69 -8.74
CA THR A 113 -27.40 0.06 -7.63
C THR A 113 -26.84 0.53 -6.29
N ASP A 114 -27.67 0.58 -5.24
CA ASP A 114 -27.20 0.93 -3.87
C ASP A 114 -26.07 0.00 -3.44
N ALA A 115 -26.10 -1.28 -3.85
CA ALA A 115 -25.07 -2.26 -3.56
C ALA A 115 -23.71 -1.93 -4.19
N ALA A 116 -23.68 -1.50 -5.46
CA ALA A 116 -22.46 -1.08 -6.14
C ALA A 116 -21.91 0.24 -5.54
N ALA A 117 -22.80 1.21 -5.31
CA ALA A 117 -22.46 2.50 -4.70
C ALA A 117 -21.84 2.35 -3.29
N ARG A 118 -22.44 1.49 -2.45
CA ARG A 118 -21.93 1.18 -1.11
C ARG A 118 -20.56 0.51 -1.15
N ARG A 119 -20.36 -0.46 -2.04
CA ARG A 119 -19.06 -1.15 -2.19
C ARG A 119 -17.97 -0.20 -2.69
N LEU A 120 -18.30 0.71 -3.60
CA LEU A 120 -17.38 1.74 -4.07
C LEU A 120 -16.99 2.71 -2.95
N ARG A 121 -17.95 3.15 -2.12
CA ARG A 121 -17.65 3.95 -0.92
C ARG A 121 -16.75 3.23 0.08
N VAL A 122 -17.02 1.96 0.36
CA VAL A 122 -16.19 1.15 1.27
C VAL A 122 -14.77 1.03 0.74
N LEU A 123 -14.60 0.72 -0.55
CA LEU A 123 -13.30 0.68 -1.20
C LEU A 123 -12.60 2.04 -1.12
N GLY A 124 -13.32 3.13 -1.41
CA GLY A 124 -12.77 4.48 -1.35
C GLY A 124 -12.28 4.86 0.04
N TRP A 125 -13.06 4.59 1.09
CA TRP A 125 -12.66 4.82 2.48
C TRP A 125 -11.47 3.95 2.89
N PHE A 126 -11.48 2.68 2.49
CA PHE A 126 -10.37 1.77 2.73
C PHE A 126 -9.08 2.31 2.13
N VAL A 127 -9.10 2.82 0.89
CA VAL A 127 -7.91 3.37 0.24
C VAL A 127 -7.51 4.72 0.86
N ALA A 128 -8.47 5.61 1.10
CA ALA A 128 -8.22 6.96 1.61
C ALA A 128 -7.58 6.96 3.00
N LEU A 129 -8.06 6.09 3.90
CA LEU A 129 -7.51 5.97 5.25
C LEU A 129 -6.42 4.91 5.34
N GLY A 130 -6.55 3.81 4.60
CA GLY A 130 -5.58 2.71 4.66
C GLY A 130 -4.22 3.08 4.11
N THR A 131 -4.13 3.92 3.07
CA THR A 131 -2.84 4.36 2.51
C THR A 131 -1.98 5.10 3.55
N PRO A 132 -2.43 6.20 4.19
CA PRO A 132 -1.62 6.92 5.16
C PRO A 132 -1.34 6.09 6.42
N LEU A 133 -2.30 5.27 6.87
CA LEU A 133 -2.08 4.36 8.00
C LEU A 133 -0.99 3.33 7.70
N THR A 134 -1.03 2.71 6.52
CA THR A 134 -0.02 1.74 6.07
C THR A 134 1.35 2.42 5.95
N GLY A 135 1.40 3.61 5.37
CA GLY A 135 2.62 4.40 5.22
C GLY A 135 3.24 4.84 6.53
N LEU A 136 2.42 5.14 7.54
CA LEU A 136 2.84 5.49 8.89
C LEU A 136 3.39 4.27 9.63
N VAL A 137 2.71 3.12 9.57
CA VAL A 137 3.20 1.87 10.17
C VAL A 137 4.54 1.45 9.54
N ALA A 138 4.64 1.49 8.21
CA ALA A 138 5.87 1.15 7.50
C ALA A 138 7.02 2.10 7.82
N GLY A 139 6.76 3.41 7.78
CA GLY A 139 7.77 4.42 8.06
C GLY A 139 8.22 4.44 9.52
N TRP A 140 7.31 4.20 10.48
CA TRP A 140 7.68 4.03 11.88
C TRP A 140 8.55 2.79 12.09
N SER A 141 8.15 1.65 11.52
CA SER A 141 8.92 0.40 11.63
C SER A 141 10.34 0.57 11.10
N GLN A 142 10.49 1.21 9.93
CA GLN A 142 11.80 1.55 9.36
C GLN A 142 12.59 2.52 10.24
N SER A 143 11.96 3.60 10.71
CA SER A 143 12.63 4.61 11.55
C SER A 143 13.16 4.01 12.86
N TRP A 144 12.36 3.13 13.49
CA TRP A 144 12.77 2.40 14.68
C TRP A 144 13.92 1.44 14.38
N LEU A 145 13.85 0.69 13.28
CA LEU A 145 14.92 -0.22 12.85
C LEU A 145 16.24 0.53 12.65
N VAL A 146 16.21 1.65 11.94
CA VAL A 146 17.38 2.52 11.72
C VAL A 146 17.92 3.08 13.04
N GLY A 147 17.04 3.58 13.92
CA GLY A 147 17.44 4.07 15.24
C GLY A 147 18.10 3.00 16.11
N SER A 148 17.66 1.73 15.99
CA SER A 148 18.26 0.61 16.72
C SER A 148 19.66 0.22 16.22
N MET A 149 19.95 0.42 14.93
CA MET A 149 21.23 0.05 14.32
C MET A 149 22.23 1.22 14.27
N ALA A 150 21.74 2.46 14.20
CA ALA A 150 22.54 3.67 14.14
C ALA A 150 21.86 4.78 14.96
N PRO A 151 22.12 4.85 16.29
CA PRO A 151 21.47 5.82 17.18
C PRO A 151 21.74 7.29 16.79
N LEU A 152 22.87 7.55 16.13
CA LEU A 152 23.28 8.87 15.65
C LEU A 152 22.50 9.32 14.40
N ALA A 153 21.78 8.42 13.72
CA ALA A 153 21.14 8.70 12.44
C ALA A 153 19.81 9.47 12.53
N GLY A 154 19.29 9.73 13.74
CA GLY A 154 18.03 10.45 13.95
C GLY A 154 16.80 9.63 13.52
N SER A 155 15.98 9.21 14.47
CA SER A 155 14.73 8.48 14.21
C SER A 155 13.53 9.43 14.32
N GLY A 156 13.07 9.96 13.19
CA GLY A 156 11.84 10.75 13.10
C GLY A 156 10.67 9.94 12.52
N PRO A 157 9.40 10.27 12.84
CA PRO A 157 8.25 9.67 12.16
C PRO A 157 8.30 10.04 10.69
N THR A 158 8.44 9.04 9.82
CA THR A 158 8.38 9.23 8.37
C THR A 158 7.08 8.63 7.86
N VAL A 159 6.40 9.34 6.97
CA VAL A 159 5.28 8.78 6.21
C VAL A 159 5.83 8.37 4.86
N SER A 160 5.85 7.08 4.59
CA SER A 160 6.28 6.52 3.32
C SER A 160 5.08 6.17 2.45
N GLY A 161 5.25 6.20 1.12
CA GLY A 161 4.25 5.68 0.19
C GLY A 161 3.47 6.72 -0.63
N PRO A 162 2.63 6.26 -1.57
CA PRO A 162 2.00 7.09 -2.58
C PRO A 162 0.78 7.83 -2.00
N LEU A 163 1.01 8.99 -1.37
CA LEU A 163 -0.06 9.83 -0.80
C LEU A 163 -1.12 10.25 -1.84
N GLY A 164 -0.79 10.23 -3.13
CA GLY A 164 -1.76 10.44 -4.22
C GLY A 164 -2.93 9.44 -4.21
N LEU A 165 -2.76 8.25 -3.63
CA LEU A 165 -3.86 7.29 -3.48
C LEU A 165 -4.96 7.80 -2.54
N VAL A 166 -4.65 8.71 -1.62
CA VAL A 166 -5.66 9.33 -0.75
C VAL A 166 -6.69 10.09 -1.59
N LEU A 167 -6.22 10.86 -2.58
CA LEU A 167 -7.10 11.58 -3.51
C LEU A 167 -7.95 10.61 -4.34
N ALA A 168 -7.36 9.51 -4.81
CA ALA A 168 -8.09 8.48 -5.55
C ALA A 168 -9.18 7.81 -4.68
N GLY A 169 -8.86 7.51 -3.42
CA GLY A 169 -9.81 6.96 -2.45
C GLY A 169 -10.96 7.93 -2.16
N LEU A 170 -10.65 9.22 -1.92
CA LEU A 170 -11.66 10.25 -1.72
C LEU A 170 -12.54 10.44 -2.96
N ALA A 171 -11.96 10.46 -4.16
CA ALA A 171 -12.72 10.53 -5.40
C ALA A 171 -13.69 9.34 -5.54
N ALA A 172 -13.27 8.12 -5.17
CA ALA A 172 -14.14 6.96 -5.15
C ALA A 172 -15.28 7.08 -4.11
N VAL A 173 -15.02 7.64 -2.92
CA VAL A 173 -16.06 7.93 -1.92
C VAL A 173 -17.10 8.92 -2.46
N VAL A 174 -16.64 10.00 -3.10
CA VAL A 174 -17.51 11.01 -3.70
C VAL A 174 -18.34 10.39 -4.81
N MET A 175 -17.72 9.64 -5.73
CA MET A 175 -18.44 8.99 -6.82
C MET A 175 -19.48 7.98 -6.32
N GLY A 176 -19.13 7.14 -5.35
CA GLY A 176 -20.09 6.22 -4.74
C GLY A 176 -21.21 6.94 -4.00
N SER A 177 -20.98 8.18 -3.55
CA SER A 177 -22.02 9.03 -2.97
C SER A 177 -23.00 9.55 -4.00
N ILE A 178 -22.49 10.09 -5.10
CA ILE A 178 -23.29 10.58 -6.21
C ILE A 178 -24.13 9.44 -6.80
N MET A 179 -23.53 8.26 -6.99
CA MET A 179 -24.24 7.08 -7.49
C MET A 179 -25.40 6.67 -6.59
N ARG A 180 -25.21 6.73 -5.27
CA ARG A 180 -26.27 6.37 -4.32
C ARG A 180 -27.44 7.34 -4.38
N GLU A 181 -27.15 8.64 -4.48
CA GLU A 181 -28.19 9.66 -4.60
C GLU A 181 -28.96 9.53 -5.92
N GLY A 182 -28.25 9.27 -7.02
CA GLY A 182 -28.88 9.02 -8.32
C GLY A 182 -29.81 7.80 -8.34
N VAL A 183 -29.50 6.76 -7.55
CA VAL A 183 -30.39 5.59 -7.39
C VAL A 183 -31.66 5.97 -6.63
N ARG A 184 -31.54 6.72 -5.53
CA ARG A 184 -32.71 7.19 -4.76
C ARG A 184 -33.65 8.08 -5.57
N MET A 185 -33.10 9.04 -6.30
CA MET A 185 -33.91 9.91 -7.17
C MET A 185 -34.68 9.12 -8.23
N ARG A 186 -34.09 8.04 -8.75
CA ARG A 186 -34.76 7.18 -9.72
C ARG A 186 -35.90 6.40 -9.08
N GLU A 187 -35.70 5.87 -7.88
CA GLU A 187 -36.74 5.19 -7.12
C GLU A 187 -37.93 6.13 -6.81
N ASP A 188 -37.66 7.40 -6.46
CA ASP A 188 -38.70 8.40 -6.21
C ASP A 188 -39.55 8.73 -7.46
N LEU A 189 -38.90 8.78 -8.63
CA LEU A 189 -39.58 9.01 -9.91
C LEU A 189 -40.40 7.80 -10.38
N GLU A 190 -39.92 6.58 -10.11
CA GLU A 190 -40.66 5.35 -10.42
C GLU A 190 -41.86 5.14 -9.46
N GLY A 191 -41.83 5.74 -8.27
CA GLY A 191 -42.93 5.67 -7.29
C GLY A 191 -44.05 6.72 -7.45
N THR A 192 -43.91 7.68 -8.37
CA THR A 192 -44.91 8.74 -8.60
C THR A 192 -45.83 8.48 -9.81
N ILE A 193 -45.62 7.37 -10.54
CA ILE A 193 -46.39 6.94 -11.71
C ILE A 193 -47.26 5.74 -11.32
#